data_AF-A0A7J4IEI8-F1
#
_entry.id   AF-A0A7J4IEI8-F1
#
_cell.length_a   1.000
_cell.length_b   1.000
_cell.length_c   1.000
_cell.angle_alpha   90.00
_cell.angle_beta   90.00
_cell.angle_gamma   90.00
#
_symmetry.space_group_name_H-M   'P 1'
#
loop_
_entity.id
_entity.type
_entity.pdbx_description
1 polymer ?
#
loop_
_entity_poly.entity_id
_entity_poly.type
_entity_poly.pdbx_seq_one_letter_code
_entity_poly.pdbx_strand_id
1 'polypeptide(L)' 'MKNVSFSNNSNAASEVIGAIMLVLIAIAAFGVIYFNFFPVPLPSPDPHINIAGYVTDDGRVVLQHVGGEELTTY' A
#
# COMPACT_ATOMS: atom_id res chain seq x y z
N MET A 1 -11.85 26.95 -56.42
CA MET A 1 -12.02 26.69 -54.97
C MET A 1 -11.71 25.21 -54.74
N LYS A 2 -10.73 24.89 -53.89
CA LYS A 2 -10.25 23.51 -53.67
C LYS A 2 -11.16 22.84 -52.63
N ASN A 3 -11.95 21.85 -53.05
CA ASN A 3 -12.76 21.06 -52.13
C ASN A 3 -11.84 20.20 -51.25
N VAL A 4 -11.77 20.52 -49.97
CA VAL A 4 -11.04 19.73 -48.97
C VAL A 4 -11.96 18.58 -48.55
N SER A 5 -11.68 17.38 -49.06
CA SER A 5 -12.34 16.16 -48.61
C SER A 5 -11.70 15.72 -47.30
N PHE A 6 -12.46 15.71 -46.21
CA PHE A 6 -12.03 15.11 -44.95
C PHE A 6 -12.13 13.58 -45.10
N SER A 7 -10.98 12.91 -45.17
CA SER A 7 -10.92 11.44 -45.14
C SER A 7 -11.47 10.96 -43.80
N ASN A 8 -12.51 10.12 -43.83
CA ASN A 8 -13.18 9.60 -42.64
C ASN A 8 -12.32 8.47 -42.02
N ASN A 9 -11.27 8.85 -41.28
CA ASN A 9 -10.28 7.94 -40.69
C ASN A 9 -10.79 7.23 -39.42
N SER A 10 -12.03 6.72 -39.45
CA SER A 10 -12.68 6.05 -38.32
C SER A 10 -11.91 4.82 -37.83
N ASN A 11 -11.27 4.08 -38.75
CA ASN A 11 -10.46 2.90 -38.41
C ASN A 11 -9.26 3.26 -37.53
N ALA A 12 -8.53 4.32 -37.90
CA ALA A 12 -7.38 4.79 -37.12
C ALA A 12 -7.82 5.31 -35.74
N ALA A 13 -8.96 6.00 -35.66
CA ALA A 13 -9.52 6.43 -34.38
C ALA A 13 -9.93 5.23 -33.50
N SER A 14 -10.53 4.18 -34.08
CA SER A 14 -10.95 2.99 -33.34
C SER A 14 -9.76 2.16 -32.82
N GLU A 15 -8.66 2.10 -33.58
CA GLU A 15 -7.44 1.42 -33.14
C GLU A 15 -6.81 2.13 -31.95
N VAL A 16 -6.70 3.46 -32.01
CA VAL A 16 -6.17 4.27 -30.90
C VAL A 16 -7.04 4.13 -29.64
N ILE A 17 -8.36 4.20 -29.80
CA ILE A 17 -9.29 4.01 -28.67
C ILE A 17 -9.14 2.60 -28.08
N GLY A 18 -9.06 1.57 -28.93
CA GLY A 18 -8.87 0.18 -28.48
C GLY A 18 -7.56 -0.01 -27.72
N ALA A 19 -6.46 0.57 -28.19
CA ALA A 19 -5.17 0.53 -27.51
C ALA A 19 -5.22 1.19 -26.13
N ILE A 20 -5.83 2.38 -26.03
CA ILE A 20 -6.02 3.07 -24.74
C ILE A 20 -6.85 2.21 -23.79
N MET A 21 -7.95 1.62 -24.28
CA MET A 21 -8.83 0.78 -23.49
C MET A 21 -8.09 -0.45 -22.93
N LEU A 22 -7.27 -1.10 -23.77
CA LEU A 22 -6.48 -2.26 -23.38
C LEU A 22 -5.43 -1.92 -22.32
N VAL A 23 -4.77 -0.76 -22.44
CA VAL A 23 -3.82 -0.27 -21.44
C VAL A 23 -4.51 0.00 -20.10
N LEU A 24 -5.70 0.61 -20.11
CA LEU A 24 -6.46 0.86 -18.88
C LEU A 24 -6.89 -0.43 -18.19
N ILE A 25 -7.35 -1.43 -18.97
CA ILE A 25 -7.68 -2.75 -18.44
C ILE A 25 -6.45 -3.40 -17.82
N ALA A 26 -5.29 -3.32 -18.48
CA ALA A 26 -4.05 -3.87 -17.94
C ALA A 26 -3.67 -3.21 -16.60
N ILE A 27 -3.70 -1.88 -16.52
CA ILE A 27 -3.43 -1.15 -15.27
C ILE A 27 -4.40 -1.58 -14.15
N ALA A 28 -5.69 -1.68 -14.46
CA ALA A 28 -6.69 -2.12 -13.48
C ALA A 28 -6.43 -3.55 -12.99
N ALA A 29 -6.13 -4.48 -13.89
CA ALA A 29 -5.81 -5.87 -13.55
C ALA A 29 -4.58 -5.97 -12.66
N PHE A 30 -3.49 -5.28 -13.01
CA PHE A 30 -2.29 -5.24 -12.18
C PHE A 30 -2.53 -4.56 -10.83
N GLY A 31 -3.36 -3.53 -10.78
CA GLY A 31 -3.77 -2.89 -9.52
C GLY A 31 -4.47 -3.87 -8.58
N VAL A 32 -5.44 -4.64 -9.09
CA VAL A 32 -6.14 -5.66 -8.30
C VAL A 32 -5.17 -6.72 -7.79
N ILE A 33 -4.27 -7.22 -8.64
CA ILE A 33 -3.25 -8.21 -8.24
C ILE A 33 -2.35 -7.63 -7.15
N TYR A 34 -1.85 -6.40 -7.33
CA TYR A 34 -0.98 -5.75 -6.37
C TYR A 34 -1.63 -5.63 -4.99
N PHE A 35 -2.85 -5.11 -4.92
CA PHE A 35 -3.56 -4.93 -3.64
C PHE A 35 -3.89 -6.24 -2.93
N ASN A 36 -4.17 -7.32 -3.67
CA ASN A 36 -4.57 -8.59 -3.06
C ASN A 36 -3.38 -9.46 -2.64
N PHE A 37 -2.28 -9.41 -3.38
CA PHE A 37 -1.13 -10.31 -3.16
C PHE A 37 0.06 -9.63 -2.49
N PHE A 38 0.12 -8.30 -2.48
CA PHE A 38 1.18 -7.52 -1.85
C PHE A 38 0.60 -6.52 -0.86
N PRO A 39 -0.05 -7.00 0.23
CA PRO A 39 -0.54 -6.10 1.26
C PRO A 39 0.63 -5.32 1.85
N VAL A 40 0.48 -3.99 1.92
CA VAL A 40 1.40 -3.15 2.68
C VAL A 40 1.34 -3.62 4.13
N PRO A 41 2.47 -3.92 4.79
CA PRO A 41 2.47 -4.26 6.20
C PRO A 41 1.77 -3.15 6.97
N LEU A 42 0.65 -3.48 7.61
CA LEU A 42 0.07 -2.56 8.58
C LEU A 42 1.09 -2.41 9.72
N PRO A 43 1.31 -1.20 10.25
CA PRO A 43 2.08 -1.05 11.47
C PRO A 43 1.47 -1.99 12.52
N SER A 44 2.32 -2.79 13.15
CA SER A 44 1.86 -3.62 14.26
C SER A 44 1.25 -2.69 15.31
N PRO A 45 0.10 -3.03 15.89
CA PRO A 45 -0.47 -2.23 16.98
C PRO A 45 0.57 -2.11 18.10
N ASP A 46 0.60 -0.94 18.74
CA ASP A 46 1.46 -0.75 19.91
C ASP A 46 1.14 -1.82 20.94
N PRO A 47 2.16 -2.53 21.47
CA PRO A 47 1.89 -3.64 22.35
C PRO A 47 1.26 -3.12 23.64
N HIS A 48 0.14 -3.74 24.04
CA HIS A 48 -0.53 -3.39 25.28
C HIS A 48 0.21 -4.02 26.46
N ILE A 49 1.26 -3.32 26.92
CA ILE A 49 2.11 -3.75 28.02
C ILE A 49 1.93 -2.85 29.24
N ASN A 50 2.13 -3.45 30.41
CA ASN A 50 2.18 -2.76 31.68
C ASN A 50 3.61 -2.81 32.21
N ILE A 51 4.18 -1.64 32.48
CA ILE A 51 5.55 -1.48 32.96
C ILE A 51 5.51 -0.82 34.33
N ALA A 52 6.13 -1.47 35.31
CA ALA A 52 6.45 -0.87 36.60
C ALA A 52 7.89 -0.34 36.58
N GLY A 53 8.07 0.93 36.96
CA GLY A 53 9.39 1.53 37.14
C GLY A 53 9.71 1.67 38.63
N TYR A 54 10.91 1.27 39.03
CA TYR A 54 11.41 1.51 40.39
C TYR A 54 12.91 1.78 40.39
N VAL A 55 13.39 2.38 41.48
CA VAL A 55 14.82 2.61 41.71
C VAL A 55 15.27 1.60 42.75
N THR A 56 16.35 0.87 42.46
CA THR A 56 16.95 -0.09 43.38
C THR A 56 17.78 0.63 44.44
N ASP A 57 18.09 -0.07 45.53
CA ASP A 57 18.87 0.48 46.64
C ASP A 57 20.29 0.92 46.23
N ASP A 58 20.84 0.36 45.16
CA ASP A 58 22.11 0.76 44.55
C ASP A 58 21.97 1.90 43.51
N GLY A 59 20.80 2.54 43.45
CA GLY A 59 20.54 3.72 42.64
C GLY A 59 20.29 3.44 41.15
N ARG A 60 20.04 2.19 40.75
CA ARG A 60 19.74 1.86 39.35
C ARG A 60 18.26 2.02 39.08
N VAL A 61 17.94 2.54 37.89
CA VAL A 61 16.57 2.55 37.39
C VAL A 61 16.27 1.20 36.76
N VAL A 62 15.20 0.55 37.22
CA VAL A 62 14.70 -0.72 36.68
C VAL A 62 13.31 -0.51 36.12
N LEU A 63 13.11 -0.99 34.89
CA LEU A 63 11.81 -1.11 34.26
C LEU A 63 11.45 -2.59 34.20
N GLN A 64 10.33 -2.96 34.80
CA GLN A 64 9.86 -4.33 34.86
C GLN A 64 8.54 -4.46 34.09
N HIS A 65 8.50 -5.41 33.16
CA HIS A 65 7.25 -5.83 32.53
C HIS A 65 6.41 -6.62 33.55
N VAL A 66 5.25 -6.09 33.92
CA VAL A 66 4.39 -6.65 34.99
C VAL A 66 3.08 -7.24 34.47
N GLY A 67 2.86 -7.21 33.16
CA GLY A 67 1.72 -7.86 32.51
C GLY A 67 1.37 -7.24 31.16
N GLY A 68 0.44 -7.86 30.45
CA GLY A 68 0.13 -7.50 29.07
C GLY A 68 0.75 -8.48 28.08
N GLU A 69 0.99 -8.03 26.86
CA GLU A 69 1.56 -8.83 25.79
C GLU A 69 3.04 -9.15 26.03
N GLU A 70 3.50 -10.32 25.57
CA GLU A 70 4.89 -10.75 25.77
C GLU A 70 5.86 -9.94 24.89
N LEU A 71 6.95 -9.44 25.49
CA LEU A 71 7.99 -8.71 24.78
C LEU A 71 8.93 -9.69 24.09
N THR A 72 8.71 -9.92 22.80
CA THR A 72 9.49 -10.88 21.98
C THR A 72 10.76 -10.28 21.39
N THR A 73 10.94 -8.96 21.46
CA THR A 73 12.12 -8.22 20.96
C THR A 73 12.49 -7.11 21.95
N TYR A 74 13.76 -7.03 22.36
CA TYR A 74 14.28 -6.08 23.35
C TYR A 74 15.62 -5.47 22.93
#